data_AF-A0A661L1X9-F1
#
_entry.id   AF-A0A661L1X9-F1
#
_cell.length_a   1.000
_cell.length_b   1.000
_cell.length_c   1.000
_cell.angle_alpha   90.00
_cell.angle_beta   90.00
_cell.angle_gamma   90.00
#
_symmetry.space_group_name_H-M   'P 1'
#
loop_
_entity.id
_entity.type
_entity.pdbx_description
1 polymer ?
#
loop_
_entity_poly.entity_id
_entity_poly.type
_entity_poly.pdbx_seq_one_letter_code
_entity_poly.pdbx_strand_id
1 'polypeptide(L)' 'ALGATHFLAQSTARKYLDQEGFQNKGIHLTFFRPKVPVYPQLWGTFLPNLSVLDLLFNCGPKAKAILEKSCSAIRQQ' A
#
# COMPACT_ATOMS: atom_id res chain seq x y z
N ALA A 1 -15.36 -22.14 4.61
CA ALA A 1 -14.62 -21.07 3.89
C ALA A 1 -15.24 -19.71 4.24
N LEU A 2 -14.48 -18.61 4.23
CA LEU A 2 -14.94 -17.27 4.67
C LEU A 2 -15.64 -16.43 3.59
N GLY A 3 -15.79 -16.93 2.35
CA GLY A 3 -16.60 -16.27 1.31
C GLY A 3 -16.00 -15.02 0.66
N ALA A 4 -14.67 -14.85 0.67
CA ALA A 4 -14.03 -13.71 0.01
C ALA A 4 -14.22 -13.73 -1.52
N THR A 5 -14.59 -12.59 -2.10
CA THR A 5 -14.87 -12.42 -3.55
C THR A 5 -13.99 -11.37 -4.22
N HIS A 6 -13.10 -10.72 -3.45
CA HIS A 6 -12.26 -9.61 -3.92
C HIS A 6 -10.80 -9.87 -3.61
N PHE A 7 -9.93 -9.52 -4.56
CA PHE A 7 -8.48 -9.53 -4.40
C PHE A 7 -7.97 -8.10 -4.55
N LEU A 8 -7.41 -7.56 -3.47
CA LEU A 8 -6.87 -6.20 -3.41
C LEU A 8 -5.37 -6.22 -3.72
N ALA A 9 -4.95 -5.49 -4.75
CA ALA A 9 -3.56 -5.44 -5.20
C ALA A 9 -3.06 -4.01 -5.38
N GLN A 10 -1.76 -3.79 -5.26
CA GLN A 10 -1.17 -2.53 -5.70
C GLN A 10 -1.25 -2.42 -7.23
N SER A 11 -1.50 -1.21 -7.75
CA SER A 11 -1.66 -1.00 -9.20
C SER A 11 -0.46 -1.47 -10.03
N THR A 12 0.75 -1.44 -9.46
CA THR A 12 1.98 -1.92 -10.09
C THR A 12 1.99 -3.44 -10.31
N ALA A 13 1.22 -4.19 -9.51
CA ALA A 13 1.08 -5.63 -9.65
C ALA A 13 0.23 -6.05 -10.86
N ARG A 14 -0.56 -5.13 -11.44
CA ARG A 14 -1.48 -5.42 -12.56
C ARG A 14 -0.82 -6.18 -13.71
N LYS A 15 0.43 -5.85 -14.05
CA LYS A 15 1.18 -6.49 -15.16
C LYS A 15 1.57 -7.95 -14.89
N TYR A 16 1.40 -8.43 -13.66
CA TYR A 16 1.71 -9.79 -13.23
C TYR A 16 0.44 -10.61 -12.92
N LEU A 17 -0.76 -10.02 -13.02
CA LEU A 17 -2.01 -10.68 -12.67
C LEU A 17 -2.78 -11.09 -13.93
N ASP A 18 -3.19 -12.36 -13.97
CA ASP A 18 -4.12 -12.89 -14.97
C ASP A 18 -5.55 -12.40 -14.66
N GLN A 19 -5.98 -11.32 -15.29
CA GLN A 19 -7.29 -10.73 -15.02
C GLN A 19 -8.44 -11.66 -15.42
N GLU A 20 -8.26 -12.43 -16.51
CA GLU A 20 -9.29 -13.33 -17.02
C GLU A 20 -9.45 -14.55 -16.10
N GLY A 21 -8.33 -15.12 -15.64
CA GLY A 21 -8.35 -16.23 -14.66
C GLY A 21 -9.08 -15.86 -13.37
N PHE A 22 -8.88 -14.65 -12.85
CA PHE A 22 -9.61 -14.16 -11.67
C PHE A 22 -11.11 -13.99 -11.96
N GLN A 23 -11.46 -13.37 -13.08
CA GLN A 23 -12.85 -13.14 -13.48
C GLN A 23 -13.61 -14.47 -13.69
N ASN A 24 -12.99 -15.46 -14.33
CA ASN A 24 -13.56 -16.79 -14.54
C ASN A 24 -13.81 -17.57 -13.24
N LYS A 25 -13.16 -17.17 -12.14
CA LYS A 25 -13.38 -17.72 -10.79
C LYS A 25 -14.31 -16.86 -9.93
N GLY A 26 -14.90 -15.79 -10.49
CA GLY A 26 -15.76 -14.87 -9.76
C GLY A 26 -15.02 -13.99 -8.74
N ILE A 27 -13.70 -13.77 -8.93
CA ILE A 27 -12.88 -12.96 -8.05
C ILE A 27 -12.66 -11.58 -8.68
N HIS A 28 -13.07 -10.53 -7.99
CA HIS A 28 -12.93 -9.15 -8.44
C HIS A 28 -11.55 -8.60 -8.07
N LEU A 29 -10.82 -8.12 -9.07
CA LEU A 29 -9.53 -7.46 -8.86
C LEU A 29 -9.72 -5.97 -8.58
N THR A 30 -9.40 -5.56 -7.35
CA THR A 30 -9.37 -4.15 -6.96
C THR A 30 -7.94 -3.68 -6.85
N PHE A 31 -7.62 -2.55 -7.50
CA PHE A 31 -6.27 -1.99 -7.48
C PHE A 31 -6.22 -0.69 -6.69
N PHE A 32 -5.22 -0.54 -5.83
CA PHE A 32 -4.97 0.70 -5.10
C PHE A 32 -3.57 1.26 -5.38
N ARG A 33 -3.37 2.53 -5.04
CA ARG A 33 -2.06 3.21 -5.09
C ARG A 33 -1.82 3.90 -3.75
N PRO A 34 -0.96 3.35 -2.87
CA PRO A 34 -0.59 4.05 -1.65
C PRO A 34 0.21 5.30 -2.02
N LYS A 35 0.02 6.38 -1.26
CA LYS A 35 0.88 7.57 -1.37
C LYS A 35 2.16 7.29 -0.60
N VAL A 36 3.32 7.67 -1.12
CA VAL A 36 4.57 7.52 -0.35
C VAL A 36 4.56 8.56 0.78
N PRO A 37 4.61 8.16 2.07
CA PRO A 37 4.71 9.13 3.15
C PRO A 37 6.11 9.75 3.15
N VAL A 38 6.19 11.07 3.09
CA VAL A 38 7.44 11.82 3.27
C VAL A 38 7.59 12.16 4.75
N TYR A 39 8.76 11.88 5.31
CA TYR A 39 9.07 12.08 6.73
C TYR A 39 10.53 12.53 6.91
N PRO A 40 10.86 13.16 8.04
CA PRO A 40 12.23 13.61 8.30
C PRO A 40 13.16 12.41 8.44
N GLN A 41 14.15 12.29 7.56
CA GLN A 41 15.29 11.38 7.69
C GLN A 41 16.51 12.14 8.21
N LEU A 42 17.42 11.48 8.91
CA LEU A 42 18.56 12.14 9.56
C LEU A 42 19.57 12.77 8.59
N TRP A 43 19.76 12.21 7.39
CA TRP A 43 20.87 12.59 6.51
C TRP A 43 20.39 12.96 5.11
N GLY A 44 20.58 14.23 4.74
CA GLY A 44 20.42 14.70 3.36
C GLY A 44 18.96 14.78 2.90
N THR A 45 18.76 14.50 1.61
CA THR A 45 17.45 14.52 0.96
C THR A 45 16.68 13.23 1.22
N PHE A 46 15.35 13.32 1.17
CA PHE A 46 14.47 12.17 1.38
C PHE A 46 14.73 11.05 0.35
N LEU A 47 14.97 9.84 0.86
CA LEU A 47 15.11 8.63 0.08
C LEU A 47 13.81 7.81 0.12
N PRO A 48 13.10 7.63 -1.01
CA PRO A 48 11.89 6.82 -1.07
C PRO A 48 12.22 5.31 -1.06
N ASN A 49 11.19 4.47 -0.91
CA ASN A 49 11.27 3.00 -1.00
C ASN A 49 12.13 2.32 0.09
N LEU A 50 12.31 2.96 1.24
CA LEU A 50 12.94 2.34 2.41
C LEU A 50 11.96 1.51 3.23
N SER A 51 12.50 0.65 4.09
CA SER A 51 11.73 -0.17 5.03
C SER A 51 10.91 0.71 5.98
N VAL A 52 9.77 0.18 6.46
CA VAL A 52 9.01 0.81 7.55
C VAL A 52 9.84 1.02 8.83
N LEU A 53 10.93 0.26 8.99
CA LEU A 53 11.88 0.46 10.09
C LEU A 53 12.60 1.82 10.01
N ASP A 54 12.86 2.34 8.81
CA ASP A 54 13.44 3.67 8.64
C ASP A 54 12.49 4.75 9.20
N LEU A 55 11.21 4.69 8.80
CA LEU A 55 10.17 5.55 9.37
C LEU A 55 10.08 5.41 10.90
N LEU A 56 10.07 4.18 11.41
CA LEU A 56 9.93 3.92 12.84
C LEU A 56 11.10 4.50 13.64
N PHE A 57 12.34 4.32 13.20
CA PHE A 57 13.51 4.83 13.93
C PHE A 57 13.74 6.33 13.76
N ASN A 58 13.31 6.93 12.64
CA ASN A 58 13.38 8.38 12.47
C ASN A 58 12.24 9.13 13.19
N CYS A 59 11.04 8.54 13.30
CA CYS A 59 9.84 9.24 13.78
C CYS A 59 9.24 8.70 15.09
N GLY A 60 9.67 7.53 15.57
CA GLY A 60 9.21 6.93 16.82
C GLY A 60 7.67 6.83 16.89
N PRO A 61 7.04 7.25 18.00
CA PRO A 61 5.57 7.21 18.15
C PRO A 61 4.78 7.96 17.05
N LYS A 62 5.40 8.91 16.35
CA LYS A 62 4.75 9.66 15.25
C LYS A 62 4.64 8.83 13.96
N ALA A 63 5.40 7.73 13.84
CA ALA A 63 5.43 6.88 12.65
C ALA A 63 4.04 6.40 12.22
N LYS A 64 3.21 5.99 13.18
CA LYS A 64 1.83 5.53 12.91
C LYS A 64 1.00 6.60 12.19
N ALA A 65 0.96 7.81 12.74
CA ALA A 65 0.16 8.91 12.17
C ALA A 65 0.67 9.33 10.77
N ILE A 66 1.97 9.23 10.53
CA ILE A 66 2.58 9.48 9.22
C ILE A 66 2.16 8.38 8.23
N LEU A 67 2.22 7.12 8.64
CA LEU A 67 1.83 5.98 7.82
C LEU A 67 0.34 6.01 7.49
N GLU A 68 -0.54 6.37 8.43
CA GLU A 68 -1.99 6.42 8.18
C GLU A 68 -2.37 7.44 7.09
N LYS A 69 -1.62 8.54 6.97
CA LYS A 69 -1.79 9.53 5.88
C LYS A 69 -1.48 8.96 4.48
N SER A 70 -0.73 7.86 4.40
CA SER A 70 -0.41 7.20 3.12
C SER A 70 -1.58 6.42 2.52
N CYS A 71 -2.55 6.03 3.35
CA CYS A 71 -3.61 5.07 3.01
C CYS A 71 -5.02 5.67 2.89
N SER A 72 -5.17 7.01 2.94
CA SER A 72 -6.48 7.68 2.98
C SER A 72 -7.43 7.34 1.81
N ALA A 73 -6.95 6.72 0.74
CA ALA A 73 -7.72 6.39 -0.46
C ALA A 73 -8.48 5.04 -0.39
N ILE A 74 -8.27 4.20 0.63
CA ILE A 74 -8.90 2.85 0.69
C ILE A 74 -10.27 2.87 1.39
N ARG A 75 -10.67 3.98 2.04
CA ARG A 75 -11.94 4.08 2.79
C ARG A 75 -13.19 4.40 1.94
N GLN A 76 -13.11 4.42 0.60
CA GLN A 76 -14.23 4.80 -0.27
C GLN A 76 -14.66 3.72 -1.30
N GLN A 77 -14.38 2.44 -1.04
CA GLN A 77 -14.95 1.33 -1.82
C GLN A 77 -15.58 0.30 -0.89
#